data_AF-A0A2S7JG38-F1
#
_entry.id   AF-A0A2S7JG38-F1
#
_cell.length_a   1.000
_cell.length_b   1.000
_cell.length_c   1.000
_cell.angle_alpha   90.00
_cell.angle_beta   90.00
_cell.angle_gamma   90.00
#
_symmetry.space_group_name_H-M   'P 1'
#
loop_
_entity.id
_entity.type
_entity.pdbx_description
1 polymer ?
#
loop_
_entity_poly.entity_id
_entity_poly.type
_entity_poly.pdbx_seq_one_letter_code
_entity_poly.pdbx_strand_id
1 'polypeptide(L)'
;MKSTWLLLLTAWLLAMLSTAGALFIGEVMLMTPCTLCWYQRIAMFPLAVVLGIASYSNDRQGAVYAFPLALAGTLISAYHTLLVAGWIPKAWIPCGAGVSCANQKLDILNGLQIPWLSLVAFLLITVLLAFYLKKTSK
;
A
#
# COMPACT_ATOMS: atom_id res chain seq x y z
N MET A 1 -21.11 -8.64 -14.95
CA MET A 1 -21.05 -7.27 -14.40
C MET A 1 -20.80 -7.25 -12.88
N LYS A 2 -21.66 -7.85 -12.03
CA LYS A 2 -21.51 -7.81 -10.55
C LYS A 2 -20.14 -8.26 -10.01
N SER A 3 -19.62 -9.39 -10.48
CA SER A 3 -18.35 -9.94 -9.97
C SER A 3 -17.12 -9.05 -10.26
N THR A 4 -17.12 -8.32 -11.36
CA THR A 4 -15.96 -7.51 -11.77
C THR A 4 -15.93 -6.18 -11.01
N TRP A 5 -17.10 -5.59 -10.77
CA TRP A 5 -17.24 -4.42 -9.91
C TRP A 5 -16.83 -4.72 -8.46
N LEU A 6 -17.20 -5.89 -7.92
CA LEU A 6 -16.78 -6.30 -6.57
C LEU A 6 -15.25 -6.33 -6.41
N LEU A 7 -14.49 -6.70 -7.45
CA LEU A 7 -13.03 -6.67 -7.40
C LEU A 7 -12.51 -5.24 -7.22
N LEU A 8 -13.03 -4.27 -7.97
CA LEU A 8 -12.65 -2.86 -7.80
C LEU A 8 -13.08 -2.32 -6.44
N LEU A 9 -14.29 -2.65 -6.00
CA LEU A 9 -14.79 -2.22 -4.70
C LEU A 9 -13.90 -2.74 -3.56
N THR A 10 -13.53 -4.03 -3.59
CA THR A 10 -12.62 -4.60 -2.58
C THR A 10 -11.24 -3.98 -2.62
N ALA A 11 -10.68 -3.72 -3.80
CA ALA A 11 -9.40 -3.03 -3.94
C ALA A 11 -9.46 -1.59 -3.39
N TRP A 12 -10.55 -0.87 -3.67
CA TRP A 12 -10.79 0.47 -3.14
C TRP A 12 -10.93 0.47 -1.62
N LEU A 13 -11.70 -0.44 -1.04
CA LEU A 13 -11.84 -0.57 0.41
C LEU A 13 -10.50 -0.83 1.10
N LEU A 14 -9.67 -1.70 0.53
CA LEU A 14 -8.32 -1.95 1.05
C LEU A 14 -7.44 -0.70 0.99
N ALA A 15 -7.47 0.04 -0.12
CA ALA A 15 -6.70 1.29 -0.27
C ALA A 15 -7.18 2.39 0.68
N MET A 16 -8.50 2.53 0.85
CA MET A 16 -9.12 3.47 1.78
C MET A 16 -8.77 3.15 3.23
N LEU A 17 -8.93 1.90 3.66
CA LEU A 17 -8.59 1.46 5.01
C LEU A 17 -7.09 1.63 5.30
N SER A 18 -6.23 1.32 4.32
CA SER A 18 -4.78 1.50 4.44
C SER A 18 -4.40 2.98 4.56
N THR A 19 -5.06 3.85 3.79
CA THR A 19 -4.86 5.31 3.85
C THR A 19 -5.32 5.87 5.19
N ALA A 20 -6.53 5.50 5.64
CA ALA A 20 -7.06 5.91 6.94
C ALA A 20 -6.17 5.43 8.09
N GLY A 21 -5.69 4.17 8.05
CA GLY A 21 -4.75 3.64 9.03
C GLY A 21 -3.42 4.40 9.04
N ALA A 22 -2.86 4.70 7.87
CA ALA A 22 -1.63 5.46 7.76
C ALA A 22 -1.75 6.89 8.31
N LEU A 23 -2.90 7.56 8.06
CA LEU A 23 -3.20 8.88 8.61
C LEU A 23 -3.43 8.84 10.11
N PHE A 24 -4.15 7.84 10.62
CA PHE A 24 -4.38 7.68 12.06
C PHE A 24 -3.06 7.48 12.81
N ILE A 25 -2.18 6.62 12.31
CA ILE A 25 -0.85 6.39 12.90
C ILE A 25 0.01 7.66 12.85
N GLY A 26 -0.06 8.43 11.76
CA GLY A 26 0.72 9.66 11.60
C GLY A 26 0.23 10.82 12.47
N GLU A 27 -1.07 11.12 12.39
CA GLU A 27 -1.64 12.36 12.92
C GLU A 27 -2.23 12.18 14.33
N VAL A 28 -2.77 11.00 14.65
CA VAL A 28 -3.41 10.75 15.95
C VAL A 28 -2.44 10.08 16.91
N MET A 29 -1.70 9.07 16.47
CA MET A 29 -0.66 8.42 17.29
C MET A 29 0.67 9.19 17.27
N LEU A 30 0.77 10.27 16.48
CA LEU A 30 1.96 11.12 16.35
C LEU A 30 3.24 10.35 15.99
N MET A 31 3.11 9.22 15.31
CA MET A 31 4.26 8.42 14.86
C MET A 31 4.79 8.98 13.55
N THR A 32 5.99 9.55 13.60
CA THR A 32 6.64 10.10 12.40
C THR A 32 6.96 8.97 11.40
N PRO A 33 6.52 9.08 10.13
CA PRO A 33 6.83 8.08 9.12
C PRO A 33 8.31 8.17 8.72
N CYS A 34 8.98 7.02 8.61
CA CYS A 34 10.30 6.95 8.00
C CYS A 34 10.25 7.20 6.47
N THR A 35 11.41 7.40 5.85
CA THR A 35 11.53 7.68 4.40
C THR A 35 10.86 6.61 3.53
N LEU A 36 11.03 5.32 3.85
CA LEU A 36 10.38 4.23 3.12
C LEU A 36 8.85 4.23 3.30
N CYS A 37 8.35 4.50 4.51
CA CYS A 37 6.92 4.68 4.75
C CYS A 37 6.34 5.86 3.96
N TRP A 38 7.11 6.94 3.80
CA TRP A 38 6.73 8.08 2.96
C TRP A 38 6.56 7.69 1.50
N TYR A 39 7.49 6.92 0.93
CA TYR A 39 7.34 6.40 -0.43
C TYR A 39 6.12 5.47 -0.57
N GLN A 40 5.82 4.66 0.45
CA GLN A 40 4.59 3.86 0.47
C GLN A 40 3.34 4.74 0.51
N ARG A 41 3.32 5.86 1.25
CA ARG A 41 2.19 6.81 1.26
C ARG A 41 1.97 7.47 -0.11
N ILE A 42 3.05 7.85 -0.79
CA ILE A 42 2.99 8.42 -2.16
C ILE A 42 2.33 7.43 -3.13
N ALA A 43 2.54 6.13 -2.95
CA ALA A 43 1.85 5.12 -3.74
C ALA A 43 0.40 4.87 -3.26
N MET A 44 0.15 4.81 -1.95
CA MET A 44 -1.15 4.41 -1.40
C MET A 44 -2.22 5.50 -1.50
N PHE A 45 -1.90 6.76 -1.25
CA PHE A 45 -2.91 7.81 -1.15
C PHE A 45 -3.61 8.11 -2.49
N PRO A 46 -2.88 8.18 -3.63
CA PRO A 46 -3.54 8.34 -4.92
C PRO A 46 -4.35 7.09 -5.31
N LEU A 47 -3.92 5.87 -4.90
CA LEU A 47 -4.70 4.64 -5.16
C LEU A 47 -6.09 4.71 -4.56
N ALA A 48 -6.24 5.24 -3.34
CA ALA A 48 -7.55 5.36 -2.70
C ALA A 48 -8.53 6.23 -3.53
N VAL A 49 -8.02 7.32 -4.14
CA VAL A 49 -8.82 8.22 -4.99
C VAL A 49 -9.09 7.58 -6.35
N VAL A 50 -8.07 7.09 -7.03
CA VAL A 50 -8.19 6.52 -8.38
C VAL A 50 -9.08 5.29 -8.39
N LEU A 51 -8.93 4.38 -7.41
CA LEU A 51 -9.79 3.20 -7.28
C LEU A 51 -11.22 3.57 -6.86
N GLY A 52 -11.41 4.65 -6.11
CA GLY A 52 -12.74 5.15 -5.76
C GLY A 52 -13.50 5.62 -6.99
N ILE A 53 -12.84 6.43 -7.83
CA ILE A 53 -13.39 6.87 -9.11
C ILE A 53 -13.66 5.66 -10.01
N ALA A 54 -12.68 4.76 -10.17
CA ALA A 54 -12.81 3.56 -11.00
C ALA A 54 -13.95 2.64 -10.54
N SER A 55 -14.14 2.48 -9.22
CA SER A 55 -15.21 1.67 -8.64
C SER A 55 -16.58 2.33 -8.83
N TYR A 56 -16.67 3.66 -8.78
CA TYR A 56 -17.91 4.39 -8.99
C TYR A 56 -18.33 4.41 -10.47
N SER A 57 -17.40 4.69 -11.38
CA SER A 57 -17.65 4.69 -12.83
C SER A 57 -17.62 3.31 -13.46
N ASN A 58 -17.21 2.28 -12.71
CA ASN A 58 -16.93 0.92 -13.18
C ASN A 58 -16.00 0.93 -14.42
N ASP A 59 -15.02 1.84 -14.42
CA ASP A 59 -14.15 2.11 -15.56
C ASP A 59 -12.85 1.29 -15.49
N ARG A 60 -12.53 0.63 -16.61
CA ARG A 60 -11.30 -0.12 -16.78
C ARG A 60 -10.06 0.78 -16.80
N GLN A 61 -10.16 2.00 -17.31
CA GLN A 61 -9.00 2.89 -17.43
C GLN A 61 -8.43 3.26 -16.04
N GLY A 62 -9.31 3.51 -15.07
CA GLY A 62 -8.89 3.74 -13.68
C GLY A 62 -8.09 2.57 -13.09
N ALA A 63 -8.46 1.32 -13.41
CA ALA A 63 -7.70 0.13 -13.00
C ALA A 63 -6.33 0.03 -13.69
N VAL A 64 -6.23 0.44 -14.96
CA VAL A 64 -4.96 0.48 -15.71
C VAL A 64 -4.00 1.49 -15.09
N TYR A 65 -4.47 2.67 -14.68
CA TYR A 65 -3.64 3.68 -14.01
C TYR A 65 -3.26 3.29 -12.58
N ALA A 66 -4.16 2.62 -11.85
CA ALA A 66 -3.90 2.15 -10.49
C ALA A 66 -2.86 1.01 -10.44
N PHE A 67 -2.84 0.12 -11.44
CA PHE A 67 -1.98 -1.06 -11.43
C PHE A 67 -0.47 -0.79 -11.27
N PRO A 68 0.17 0.10 -12.06
CA PRO A 68 1.60 0.41 -11.88
C PRO A 68 1.90 1.03 -10.52
N LEU A 69 0.97 1.83 -9.98
CA LEU A 69 1.13 2.46 -8.67
C LEU A 69 1.06 1.41 -7.53
N ALA A 70 0.12 0.46 -7.63
CA ALA A 70 0.04 -0.68 -6.71
C ALA A 70 1.27 -1.58 -6.78
N LEU A 71 1.79 -1.82 -7.99
CA LEU A 71 3.02 -2.59 -8.19
C LEU A 71 4.24 -1.88 -7.58
N ALA A 72 4.39 -0.57 -7.80
CA ALA A 72 5.46 0.21 -7.17
C ALA A 72 5.39 0.16 -5.64
N GLY A 73 4.19 0.34 -5.07
CA GLY A 73 3.96 0.20 -3.64
C GLY A 73 4.28 -1.20 -3.10
N THR A 74 3.97 -2.25 -3.86
CA THR A 74 4.32 -3.65 -3.54
C THR A 74 5.83 -3.85 -3.48
N LEU A 75 6.58 -3.33 -4.46
CA LEU A 75 8.05 -3.45 -4.48
C LEU A 75 8.70 -2.71 -3.31
N ILE A 76 8.24 -1.48 -3.01
CA ILE A 76 8.77 -0.67 -1.91
C ILE A 76 8.44 -1.30 -0.55
N SER A 77 7.23 -1.82 -0.37
CA SER A 77 6.83 -2.51 0.87
C SER A 77 7.52 -3.86 1.04
N ALA A 78 7.78 -4.60 -0.04
CA ALA A 78 8.57 -5.81 -0.01
C ALA A 78 10.01 -5.51 0.43
N TYR A 79 10.65 -4.50 -0.18
CA TYR A 79 11.97 -4.04 0.25
C TYR A 79 12.01 -3.66 1.73
N HIS A 80 11.03 -2.88 2.18
CA HIS A 80 10.95 -2.45 3.58
C HIS A 80 10.74 -3.64 4.53
N THR A 81 9.93 -4.62 4.14
CA THR A 81 9.71 -5.84 4.92
C THR A 81 10.98 -6.68 5.02
N LEU A 82 11.71 -6.84 3.91
CA LEU A 82 12.99 -7.56 3.87
C LEU A 82 14.08 -6.89 4.71
N LEU A 83 14.11 -5.55 4.70
CA LEU A 83 15.00 -4.75 5.54
C LEU A 83 14.73 -5.02 7.03
N VAL A 84 13.47 -5.01 7.42
CA VAL A 84 13.08 -5.20 8.82
C VAL A 84 13.19 -6.67 9.27
N ALA A 85 13.04 -7.62 8.34
CA ALA A 85 13.34 -9.04 8.57
C ALA A 85 14.85 -9.32 8.73
N GLY A 86 15.73 -8.34 8.47
CA GLY A 86 17.18 -8.49 8.60
C GLY A 86 17.83 -9.24 7.44
N TRP A 87 17.11 -9.50 6.35
CA TRP A 87 17.64 -10.15 5.16
C TRP A 87 18.46 -9.20 4.29
N ILE A 88 18.28 -7.89 4.48
CA ILE A 88 19.05 -6.83 3.81
C ILE A 88 19.94 -6.13 4.85
N PRO A 89 21.24 -5.89 4.55
CA PRO A 89 22.12 -5.16 5.45
C PRO A 89 21.58 -3.76 5.78
N LYS A 90 21.70 -3.37 7.06
CA LYS A 90 21.32 -2.02 7.53
C LYS A 90 22.10 -0.88 6.86
N ALA A 91 23.20 -1.19 6.16
CA ALA A 91 23.94 -0.24 5.33
C ALA A 91 23.13 0.28 4.13
N TRP A 92 22.08 -0.43 3.71
CA TRP A 92 21.25 -0.08 2.54
C TRP A 92 19.99 0.71 2.93
N ILE A 93 19.93 1.21 4.17
CA ILE A 93 18.87 2.13 4.60
C ILE A 93 19.06 3.45 3.83
N PRO A 94 18.00 4.00 3.19
CA PRO A 94 18.10 5.29 2.53
C PRO A 94 18.62 6.35 3.52
N CYS A 95 19.66 7.08 3.13
CA CYS A 95 20.10 8.24 3.88
C CYS A 95 18.96 9.26 3.93
N GLY A 96 18.54 9.67 5.13
CA GLY A 96 17.46 10.62 5.32
C GLY A 96 17.46 11.19 6.73
N ALA A 97 17.01 12.44 6.86
CA ALA A 97 16.74 13.04 8.16
C ALA A 97 15.44 12.42 8.73
N GLY A 98 15.50 11.83 9.92
CA GLY A 98 14.32 11.30 10.60
C GLY A 98 14.53 9.96 11.30
N VAL A 99 13.42 9.30 11.62
CA VAL A 99 13.42 8.01 12.34
C VAL A 99 13.89 6.86 11.45
N SER A 100 14.51 5.85 12.07
CA SER A 100 15.05 4.69 11.36
C SER A 100 13.95 3.85 10.70
N CYS A 101 14.14 3.50 9.42
CA CYS A 101 13.28 2.56 8.70
C CYS A 101 13.40 1.12 9.26
N ALA A 102 14.48 0.79 9.98
CA ALA A 102 14.66 -0.55 10.54
C ALA A 102 13.84 -0.81 11.81
N ASN A 103 13.37 0.24 12.48
CA ASN A 103 12.65 0.15 13.75
C ASN A 103 11.30 0.87 13.64
N GLN A 104 10.30 0.17 13.10
CA GLN A 104 8.93 0.67 12.90
C GLN A 104 7.91 -0.33 13.48
N LYS A 105 7.95 -0.52 14.80
CA LYS A 105 7.01 -1.39 15.53
C LYS A 105 5.77 -0.60 15.95
N LEU A 106 4.59 -1.20 15.84
CA LEU A 106 3.40 -0.72 16.55
C LEU A 106 3.23 -1.51 17.83
N ASP A 107 3.38 -0.84 18.97
CA ASP A 107 3.13 -1.46 20.28
C ASP A 107 1.65 -1.86 20.45
N ILE A 108 0.74 -1.13 19.79
CA ILE A 108 -0.72 -1.34 19.87
C ILE A 108 -1.17 -2.63 19.16
N LEU A 109 -0.38 -3.15 18.21
CA LEU A 109 -0.67 -4.40 17.48
C LEU A 109 0.26 -5.54 17.92
N ASN A 110 0.53 -5.69 19.22
CA ASN A 110 1.42 -6.73 19.77
C ASN A 110 2.83 -6.72 19.13
N GLY A 111 3.35 -5.56 18.75
CA GLY A 111 4.66 -5.43 18.10
C GLY A 111 4.69 -5.77 16.61
N LEU A 112 3.52 -5.93 15.96
CA LEU A 112 3.44 -6.10 14.51
C LEU A 112 4.03 -4.87 13.81
N GLN A 113 4.90 -5.11 12.84
CA GLN A 113 5.61 -4.02 12.17
C GLN A 113 4.78 -3.51 10.99
N ILE A 114 4.74 -2.19 10.82
CA ILE A 114 4.03 -1.50 9.74
C ILE A 114 4.32 -2.09 8.35
N PRO A 115 5.58 -2.44 8.00
CA PRO A 115 5.90 -2.89 6.65
C PRO A 115 5.18 -4.17 6.22
N TRP A 116 4.92 -5.09 7.15
CA TRP A 116 4.17 -6.31 6.85
C TRP A 116 2.71 -6.01 6.49
N LEU A 117 2.09 -5.06 7.20
CA LEU A 117 0.72 -4.63 6.93
C LEU A 117 0.61 -3.96 5.56
N SER A 118 1.55 -3.06 5.24
CA SER A 118 1.53 -2.36 3.95
C SER A 118 1.83 -3.31 2.80
N LEU A 119 2.73 -4.29 2.98
CA LEU A 119 3.00 -5.32 1.98
C LEU A 119 1.75 -6.15 1.66
N VAL A 120 1.03 -6.61 2.67
CA VAL A 120 -0.21 -7.38 2.47
C VAL A 120 -1.25 -6.53 1.72
N ALA A 121 -1.43 -5.27 2.12
CA ALA A 121 -2.38 -4.37 1.46
C ALA A 121 -2.03 -4.16 -0.03
N PHE A 122 -0.78 -3.81 -0.35
CA PHE A 122 -0.36 -3.60 -1.74
C PHE A 122 -0.40 -4.88 -2.58
N LEU A 123 -0.03 -6.03 -2.02
CA LEU A 123 -0.13 -7.32 -2.71
C LEU A 123 -1.58 -7.65 -3.06
N LEU A 124 -2.49 -7.53 -2.10
CA LEU A 124 -3.91 -7.80 -2.33
C LEU A 124 -4.49 -6.86 -3.40
N ILE A 125 -4.21 -5.56 -3.32
CA ILE A 125 -4.65 -4.59 -4.34
C ILE A 125 -4.09 -4.97 -5.72
N THR A 126 -2.79 -5.28 -5.82
CA THR A 126 -2.14 -5.66 -7.08
C THR A 126 -2.77 -6.92 -7.69
N VAL A 127 -3.02 -7.94 -6.87
CA VAL A 127 -3.63 -9.20 -7.31
C VAL A 127 -5.08 -8.97 -7.77
N LEU A 128 -5.87 -8.20 -7.02
CA LEU A 128 -7.25 -7.85 -7.40
C LEU A 128 -7.30 -7.11 -8.73
N LEU A 129 -6.40 -6.13 -8.93
CA LEU A 129 -6.30 -5.39 -10.18
C LEU A 129 -5.83 -6.26 -11.34
N ALA A 130 -4.87 -7.15 -11.13
CA ALA A 130 -4.44 -8.10 -12.17
C ALA A 130 -5.60 -9.01 -12.62
N PHE A 131 -6.38 -9.53 -11.68
CA PHE A 131 -7.56 -10.34 -12.01
C PHE A 131 -8.64 -9.54 -12.72
N TYR A 132 -8.92 -8.31 -12.27
CA TYR A 132 -9.86 -7.40 -12.93
C TYR A 132 -9.44 -7.13 -14.37
N LEU A 133 -8.18 -6.74 -14.59
CA LEU A 133 -7.64 -6.41 -15.90
C LEU A 133 -7.61 -7.61 -16.83
N LYS A 134 -7.29 -8.81 -16.33
CA LYS A 134 -7.34 -10.04 -17.14
C LYS A 134 -8.77 -10.38 -17.57
N LYS A 135 -9.76 -10.19 -16.68
CA LYS A 135 -11.17 -10.52 -16.94
C LYS A 135 -11.85 -9.54 -17.90
N THR A 136 -11.40 -8.28 -17.92
CA THR A 136 -11.95 -7.22 -18.79
C THR A 136 -11.12 -6.96 -20.04
N SER A 137 -10.09 -7.77 -20.30
CA SER A 137 -9.28 -7.72 -21.53
C SER A 137 -9.84 -8.57 -22.68
N LYS A 138 -10.98 -9.22 -22.47
CA LYS A 138 -11.78 -9.89 -23.49
C LYS A 138 -12.99 -9.05 -23.81
#